data_AF-A0A9D7XZB7-F1
#
_entry.id   AF-A0A9D7XZB7-F1
#
_cell.length_a   1.000
_cell.length_b   1.000
_cell.length_c   1.000
_cell.angle_alpha   90.00
_cell.angle_beta   90.00
_cell.angle_gamma   90.00
#
_symmetry.space_group_name_H-M   'P 1'
#
loop_
_entity.id
_entity.type
_entity.pdbx_description
1 polymer ?
#
loop_
_entity_poly.entity_id
_entity_poly.type
_entity_poly.pdbx_seq_one_letter_code
_entity_poly.pdbx_strand_id
1 'polypeptide(L)'
;MSNKGIFPVLWELYPDHPNLLPAYGARRCTSGDYVAQAAPRPRRQQCFYFSGGHTVLASEVTTAPKVTFSTARTNSPFEGHHPIFGTWIVDHEAAGLGIREDTSLITGNLSRFVPHFFQPG
;
A
#
# COMPACT_ATOMS: atom_id res chain seq x y z
N MET A 1 3.98 2.46 17.02
CA MET A 1 4.92 1.55 16.33
C MET A 1 4.45 1.36 14.90
N SER A 2 5.26 1.61 13.87
CA SER A 2 4.89 1.25 12.49
C SER A 2 6.15 1.02 11.67
N ASN A 3 6.57 -0.25 11.60
CA ASN A 3 7.68 -0.69 10.74
C ASN A 3 7.14 -1.70 9.73
N LYS A 4 7.33 -1.41 8.45
CA LYS A 4 6.90 -2.27 7.33
C LYS A 4 7.67 -3.60 7.25
N GLY A 5 8.79 -3.72 7.97
CA GLY A 5 9.54 -4.99 8.10
C GLY A 5 8.75 -6.13 8.73
N ILE A 6 7.59 -5.85 9.35
CA ILE A 6 6.69 -6.89 9.88
C ILE A 6 5.96 -7.68 8.80
N PHE A 7 5.74 -7.10 7.61
CA PHE A 7 4.90 -7.72 6.59
C PHE A 7 5.43 -9.05 6.04
N PRO A 8 6.74 -9.21 5.74
CA PRO A 8 7.27 -10.53 5.36
C PRO A 8 7.05 -11.59 6.44
N VAL A 9 7.18 -11.22 7.72
CA VAL A 9 6.93 -12.15 8.85
C VAL A 9 5.45 -12.53 8.93
N LEU A 10 4.54 -11.56 8.77
CA LEU A 10 3.10 -11.84 8.75
C LEU A 10 2.72 -12.76 7.59
N TRP A 11 3.35 -12.58 6.42
CA TRP A 11 3.12 -13.44 5.27
C TRP A 11 3.65 -14.87 5.49
N GLU A 12 4.84 -15.02 6.10
CA GLU A 12 5.38 -16.34 6.45
C GLU A 12 4.50 -17.09 7.47
N LEU A 13 3.90 -16.37 8.42
CA LEU A 13 3.01 -16.94 9.42
C LEU A 13 1.60 -17.24 8.88
N TYR A 14 1.11 -16.44 7.92
CA TYR A 14 -0.26 -16.52 7.40
C TYR A 14 -0.31 -16.33 5.86
N PRO A 15 0.26 -17.28 5.07
CA PRO A 15 0.51 -17.12 3.64
C PRO A 15 -0.74 -17.14 2.73
N ASP A 16 -1.94 -17.41 3.25
CA ASP A 16 -3.18 -17.38 2.47
C ASP A 16 -4.25 -16.49 3.13
N HIS A 17 -3.83 -15.61 4.05
CA HIS A 17 -4.76 -14.73 4.72
C HIS A 17 -5.38 -13.74 3.72
N PRO A 18 -6.72 -13.60 3.66
CA PRO A 18 -7.40 -12.84 2.61
C PRO A 18 -7.06 -11.35 2.59
N ASN A 19 -6.60 -10.81 3.72
CA ASN A 19 -6.20 -9.40 3.85
C ASN A 19 -4.67 -9.16 3.77
N LEU A 20 -3.87 -10.18 3.50
CA LEU A 20 -2.41 -10.03 3.33
C LEU A 20 -2.02 -10.17 1.86
N LEU A 21 -1.10 -9.32 1.43
CA LEU A 21 -0.42 -9.48 0.15
C LEU A 21 0.88 -10.24 0.37
N PRO A 22 1.31 -11.08 -0.60
CA PRO A 22 2.65 -11.64 -0.59
C PRO A 22 3.70 -10.56 -0.44
N ALA A 23 4.45 -10.64 0.65
CA ALA A 23 5.44 -9.63 1.05
C ALA A 23 6.79 -10.30 1.30
N TYR A 24 7.86 -9.66 0.84
CA TYR A 24 9.20 -10.20 0.92
C TYR A 24 10.23 -9.14 1.27
N GLY A 25 11.39 -9.56 1.78
CA GLY A 25 12.55 -8.69 1.91
C GLY A 25 13.09 -8.25 0.54
N ALA A 26 13.96 -7.24 0.54
CA ALA A 26 14.51 -6.52 -0.63
C ALA A 26 15.10 -7.35 -1.80
N ARG A 27 15.15 -8.69 -1.72
CA ARG A 27 15.83 -9.57 -2.70
C ARG A 27 14.99 -10.69 -3.30
N ARG A 28 13.70 -10.84 -2.96
CA ARG A 28 12.87 -11.84 -3.66
C ARG A 28 12.17 -11.20 -4.85
N CYS A 29 12.73 -11.50 -6.02
CA CYS A 29 12.12 -11.32 -7.33
C CYS A 29 10.71 -11.94 -7.28
N THR A 30 9.69 -11.10 -7.41
CA THR A 30 8.33 -11.59 -7.64
C THR A 30 8.13 -11.59 -9.15
N SER A 31 7.82 -12.76 -9.70
CA SER A 31 7.32 -12.84 -11.06
C SER A 31 6.02 -12.02 -11.14
N GLY A 32 5.97 -11.02 -12.02
CA GLY A 32 4.82 -10.13 -12.16
C GLY A 32 5.02 -8.75 -11.54
N ASP A 33 3.91 -8.03 -11.39
CA ASP A 33 3.92 -6.64 -10.95
C ASP A 33 4.08 -6.55 -9.42
N TYR A 34 4.87 -5.57 -8.97
CA TYR A 34 5.16 -5.42 -7.54
C TYR A 34 5.38 -3.98 -7.12
N VAL A 35 5.15 -3.74 -5.83
CA VAL A 35 5.44 -2.48 -5.16
C VAL A 35 6.64 -2.65 -4.25
N ALA A 36 7.61 -1.75 -4.34
CA ALA A 36 8.74 -1.70 -3.42
C ALA A 36 8.65 -0.48 -2.51
N GLN A 37 8.95 -0.64 -1.23
CA GLN A 37 8.90 0.43 -0.25
C GLN A 37 10.23 0.55 0.50
N ALA A 38 10.76 1.78 0.56
CA ALA A 38 11.99 2.08 1.29
C ALA A 38 11.71 2.51 2.73
N ALA A 39 12.77 2.55 3.53
CA ALA A 39 12.71 3.01 4.91
C ALA A 39 12.10 4.41 5.00
N PRO A 40 11.29 4.70 6.04
CA PRO A 40 10.76 6.04 6.23
C PRO A 40 11.89 7.05 6.40
N ARG A 41 11.92 8.10 5.56
CA ARG A 41 12.67 9.33 5.82
C ARG A 41 11.78 10.33 6.53
N PRO A 42 12.34 11.34 7.24
CA PRO A 42 11.56 12.48 7.65
C PRO A 42 10.97 13.12 6.40
N ARG A 43 9.63 13.09 6.31
CA ARG A 43 8.77 13.82 5.36
C ARG A 43 8.30 13.14 4.07
N ARG A 44 8.80 11.97 3.63
CA ARG A 44 8.19 11.24 2.48
C ARG A 44 8.36 9.72 2.56
N GLN A 45 7.27 8.99 2.33
CA GLN A 45 7.30 7.55 2.08
C GLN A 45 7.70 7.35 0.61
N GLN A 46 8.81 6.66 0.34
CA GLN A 46 9.22 6.31 -1.01
C GLN A 46 8.55 4.98 -1.41
N CYS A 47 7.73 5.04 -2.44
CA CYS A 47 7.01 3.91 -3.01
C CYS A 47 7.34 3.82 -4.50
N PHE A 48 7.55 2.60 -4.97
CA PHE A 48 7.92 2.28 -6.35
C PHE A 48 6.94 1.26 -6.88
N TYR A 49 6.50 1.44 -8.12
CA TYR A 49 5.65 0.48 -8.81
C TYR A 49 6.38 -0.05 -10.04
N PHE A 50 6.49 -1.37 -10.12
CA PHE A 50 7.10 -2.09 -11.22
C PHE A 50 6.04 -2.94 -11.90
N SER A 51 5.94 -2.84 -13.23
CA SER A 51 5.02 -3.62 -14.04
C SER A 51 5.72 -4.15 -15.28
N GLY A 52 5.52 -5.44 -15.59
CA GLY A 52 6.12 -6.08 -16.77
C GLY A 52 7.66 -5.98 -16.84
N GLY A 53 8.34 -5.89 -15.70
CA GLY A 53 9.80 -5.73 -15.63
C GLY A 53 10.30 -4.28 -15.79
N HIS A 54 9.41 -3.31 -15.94
CA HIS A 54 9.72 -1.89 -16.07
C HIS A 54 9.26 -1.09 -14.85
N THR A 55 10.00 -0.02 -14.52
CA THR A 55 9.57 0.95 -13.50
C THR A 55 8.47 1.83 -14.08
N VAL A 56 7.26 1.72 -13.55
CA VAL A 56 6.11 2.55 -13.96
C VAL A 56 6.04 3.83 -13.15
N LEU A 57 6.40 3.78 -11.87
CA LEU A 57 6.44 4.95 -11.00
C LEU A 57 7.63 4.86 -10.05
N ALA A 58 8.47 5.89 -10.06
CA ALA A 58 9.60 6.02 -9.14
C ALA A 58 9.50 7.34 -8.35
N SER A 59 9.61 7.23 -7.03
CA SER A 59 10.04 8.35 -6.20
C SER A 59 11.56 8.57 -6.41
N GLU A 60 12.06 9.79 -6.28
CA GLU A 60 13.51 10.06 -6.36
C GLU A 60 14.29 9.12 -5.42
N VAL A 61 15.11 8.26 -6.01
CA VAL A 61 15.81 7.19 -5.29
C VAL A 61 16.95 7.80 -4.49
N THR A 62 16.80 7.79 -3.17
CA THR A 62 17.92 8.12 -2.26
C THR A 62 18.23 6.99 -1.29
N THR A 63 17.42 5.93 -1.27
CA THR A 63 17.56 4.78 -0.35
C THR A 63 17.02 3.51 -1.01
N ALA A 64 17.71 2.38 -0.83
CA ALA A 64 17.24 1.09 -1.35
C ALA A 64 15.93 0.64 -0.67
N PRO A 65 15.00 -0.02 -1.40
CA PRO A 65 13.81 -0.63 -0.81
C PRO A 65 14.16 -1.69 0.24
N LYS A 66 13.33 -1.81 1.28
CA LYS A 66 13.51 -2.84 2.32
C LYS A 66 12.51 -3.98 2.19
N VAL A 67 11.31 -3.67 1.69
CA VAL A 67 10.21 -4.63 1.56
C VAL A 67 9.60 -4.48 0.17
N THR A 68 9.27 -5.61 -0.44
CA THR A 68 8.52 -5.72 -1.67
C THR A 68 7.19 -6.42 -1.40
N PHE A 69 6.15 -5.99 -2.10
CA PHE A 69 4.82 -6.58 -2.07
C PHE A 69 4.44 -6.95 -3.50
N SER A 70 3.99 -8.17 -3.74
CA SER A 70 3.32 -8.46 -5.02
C SER A 70 2.07 -7.61 -5.10
N THR A 71 1.77 -7.04 -6.27
CA THR A 71 0.51 -6.32 -6.40
C THR A 71 -0.64 -7.30 -6.53
N ALA A 72 -1.59 -7.26 -5.60
CA ALA A 72 -2.94 -7.58 -5.99
C ALA A 72 -3.41 -6.46 -6.93
N ARG A 73 -3.83 -6.84 -8.14
CA ARG A 73 -4.53 -6.03 -9.14
C ARG A 73 -4.83 -4.62 -8.66
N THR A 74 -4.15 -3.62 -9.22
CA THR A 74 -4.57 -2.23 -9.02
C THR A 74 -6.04 -2.14 -9.40
N ASN A 75 -6.90 -1.75 -8.47
CA ASN A 75 -8.30 -1.53 -8.81
C ASN A 75 -8.36 -0.54 -9.97
N SER A 76 -9.19 -0.83 -10.97
CA SER A 76 -9.50 0.15 -12.01
C SER A 76 -9.94 1.43 -11.33
N PRO A 77 -9.49 2.61 -11.79
CA PRO A 77 -9.87 3.87 -11.18
C PRO A 77 -11.39 4.01 -11.21
N PHE A 78 -11.96 4.45 -10.08
CA PHE A 78 -13.36 4.81 -9.97
C PHE A 78 -13.49 6.28 -10.41
N GLU A 79 -14.16 6.53 -11.53
CA GLU A 79 -14.32 7.89 -12.10
C GLU A 79 -12.99 8.66 -12.24
N GLY A 80 -11.90 7.96 -12.55
CA GLY A 80 -10.57 8.56 -12.68
C GLY A 80 -9.80 8.74 -11.36
N HIS A 81 -10.34 8.23 -10.25
CA HIS A 81 -9.72 8.27 -8.92
C HIS A 81 -9.37 6.87 -8.39
N HIS A 82 -8.30 6.78 -7.62
CA HIS A 82 -7.84 5.58 -6.93
C HIS A 82 -8.18 5.66 -5.44
N PRO A 83 -9.31 5.08 -5.00
CA PRO A 83 -9.70 5.09 -3.59
C PRO A 83 -8.88 4.11 -2.75
N ILE A 84 -8.54 4.55 -1.54
CA ILE A 84 -8.05 3.68 -0.46
C ILE A 84 -8.98 3.80 0.75
N PHE A 85 -9.20 2.67 1.42
CA PHE A 85 -9.95 2.59 2.67
C PHE A 85 -8.98 2.54 3.84
N GLY A 86 -9.20 3.41 4.84
CA GLY A 86 -8.46 3.40 6.10
C GLY A 86 -9.39 3.13 7.27
N THR A 87 -9.07 2.12 8.08
CA THR A 87 -9.80 1.81 9.31
C THR A 87 -9.04 2.32 10.53
N TRP A 88 -9.75 2.95 11.46
CA TRP A 88 -9.21 3.38 12.75
C TRP A 88 -9.47 2.32 13.80
N ILE A 89 -8.42 1.93 14.52
CA ILE A 89 -8.50 1.01 15.65
C ILE A 89 -8.27 1.80 16.93
N VAL A 90 -9.20 1.72 17.88
CA VAL A 90 -9.13 2.33 19.21
C VAL A 90 -9.31 1.23 20.24
N ASP A 91 -8.33 1.07 21.12
CA ASP A 91 -8.33 0.01 22.14
C ASP A 91 -8.65 -1.39 21.56
N HIS A 92 -7.93 -1.74 20.49
CA HIS A 92 -8.09 -3.01 19.75
C HIS A 92 -9.41 -3.19 18.97
N GLU A 93 -10.33 -2.24 19.03
CA GLU A 93 -11.62 -2.28 18.35
C GLU A 93 -11.66 -1.35 17.12
N ALA A 94 -12.35 -1.79 16.07
CA ALA A 94 -12.59 -0.94 14.90
C ALA A 94 -13.58 0.18 15.26
N ALA A 95 -13.14 1.43 15.12
CA ALA A 95 -13.88 2.60 15.58
C ALA A 95 -14.22 3.61 14.46
N GLY A 96 -13.72 3.40 13.24
CA GLY A 96 -14.03 4.29 12.13
C GLY A 96 -13.48 3.82 10.80
N LEU A 97 -14.09 4.33 9.73
CA LEU A 97 -13.65 4.17 8.35
C LEU A 97 -13.41 5.56 7.75
N GLY A 98 -12.44 5.67 6.86
CA GLY A 98 -12.21 6.83 6.02
C GLY A 98 -11.87 6.39 4.61
N ILE A 99 -12.18 7.24 3.63
CA ILE A 99 -11.83 7.04 2.23
C ILE A 99 -10.92 8.18 1.80
N ARG A 100 -9.80 7.83 1.15
CA ARG A 100 -8.93 8.81 0.51
C ARG A 100 -8.76 8.49 -0.96
N GLU A 101 -8.77 9.51 -1.79
CA GLU A 101 -8.67 9.37 -3.25
C GLU A 101 -7.60 10.26 -3.83
N ASP A 102 -6.93 9.74 -4.87
CA ASP A 102 -5.96 10.45 -5.68
C ASP A 102 -6.17 10.10 -7.16
N THR A 103 -5.81 11.00 -8.06
CA THR A 103 -5.80 10.70 -9.51
C THR A 103 -4.55 9.90 -9.91
N SER A 104 -3.53 9.90 -9.05
CA SER A 104 -2.34 9.07 -9.20
C SER A 104 -2.50 7.74 -8.46
N LEU A 105 -1.74 6.73 -8.89
CA LEU A 105 -1.77 5.40 -8.29
C LEU A 105 -1.30 5.38 -6.83
N ILE A 106 -0.51 6.37 -6.40
CA ILE A 106 0.06 6.43 -5.05
C ILE A 106 -0.59 7.56 -4.28
N THR A 107 -1.36 7.20 -3.25
CA THR A 107 -1.95 8.17 -2.33
C THR A 107 -0.85 8.95 -1.59
N GLY A 108 -0.83 10.26 -1.78
CA GLY A 108 0.09 11.20 -1.15
C GLY A 108 -0.51 11.92 0.06
N ASN A 109 0.19 12.93 0.59
CA ASN A 109 -0.29 13.72 1.72
C ASN A 109 -1.42 14.70 1.35
N LEU A 110 -1.50 15.09 0.08
CA LEU A 110 -2.51 16.02 -0.44
C LEU A 110 -3.71 15.31 -1.06
N SER A 111 -3.74 13.97 -1.03
CA SER A 111 -4.89 13.20 -1.51
C SER A 111 -6.13 13.54 -0.69
N ARG A 112 -7.26 13.63 -1.38
CA ARG A 112 -8.52 14.16 -0.86
C ARG A 112 -9.09 13.19 0.17
N PHE A 113 -9.78 13.74 1.16
CA PHE A 113 -10.67 12.94 2.01
C PHE A 113 -12.06 12.94 1.38
N VAL A 114 -12.65 11.77 1.20
CA VAL A 114 -13.94 11.63 0.53
C VAL A 114 -15.03 11.47 1.59
N PRO A 115 -16.03 12.37 1.62
CA PRO A 115 -17.21 12.20 2.46
C PRO A 115 -17.90 10.88 2.11
N HIS A 116 -18.25 10.11 3.13
CA HIS A 116 -18.97 8.85 2.96
C HIS A 116 -19.98 8.71 4.10
N PHE A 117 -20.99 7.88 3.86
CA PHE A 117 -21.99 7.52 4.86
C PHE A 117 -22.42 6.09 4.61
N PHE A 118 -22.89 5.42 5.66
CA PHE A 118 -23.45 4.09 5.56
C PHE A 118 -24.97 4.22 5.43
N GLN A 119 -25.53 3.56 4.42
CA GLN A 119 -26.97 3.40 4.33
C GLN A 119 -27.39 2.25 5.27
N PRO A 120 -28.42 2.44 6.10
CA PRO A 120 -29.04 1.33 6.79
C PRO A 120 -29.52 0.28 5.78
N GLY A 121 -29.21 -0.99 6.06
CA GLY A 121 -29.75 -2.12 5.30
C GLY A 121 -31.17 -2.49 5.72
#